data_AF-A0A1E7FWY7-F1
#
_entry.id   AF-A0A1E7FWY7-F1
#
_cell.length_a   1.000
_cell.length_b   1.000
_cell.length_c   1.000
_cell.angle_alpha   90.00
_cell.angle_beta   90.00
_cell.angle_gamma   90.00
#
_symmetry.space_group_name_H-M   'P 1'
#
loop_
_entity.id
_entity.type
_entity.pdbx_description
1 polymer ?
#
loop_
_entity_poly.entity_id
_entity_poly.type
_entity_poly.pdbx_seq_one_letter_code
_entity_poly.pdbx_strand_id
1 'polypeptide(L)'
;MTDVESVQPQPSRANRSNNPYADNGDGTLIRSRWHPMNVLQRGIWMSGSIYLLHRMNTYHNIMTSPDISHQWFKVGLAAAIALFSLKAYVELYKGKLQKKEVSYKNLPQPTHAAIVLIFLSGISFHISLWPVYGAESMFVMFLVGTFLINFCLMFPTIIQNIVAFAVLTFFVQEYK
;
A
#
# COMPACT_ATOMS: atom_id res chain seq x y z
N MET A 1 -50.49 -0.02 36.14
CA MET A 1 -49.02 0.01 36.27
C MET A 1 -48.47 -0.37 34.90
N THR A 2 -47.68 0.53 34.34
CA THR A 2 -47.42 0.73 32.92
C THR A 2 -46.28 -0.14 32.40
N ASP A 3 -46.58 -1.00 31.42
CA ASP A 3 -45.57 -1.62 30.57
C ASP A 3 -45.06 -0.58 29.57
N VAL A 4 -43.86 -0.08 29.82
CA VAL A 4 -43.15 0.84 28.93
C VAL A 4 -42.37 0.00 27.93
N GLU A 5 -42.97 -0.20 26.76
CA GLU A 5 -42.33 -0.78 25.59
C GLU A 5 -41.20 0.15 25.13
N SER A 6 -39.96 -0.26 25.36
CA SER A 6 -38.77 0.50 24.96
C SER A 6 -38.52 0.31 23.47
N VAL A 7 -39.10 1.21 22.67
CA VAL A 7 -38.79 1.36 21.25
C VAL A 7 -37.30 1.69 21.09
N GLN A 8 -36.49 0.70 20.70
CA GLN A 8 -35.12 0.95 20.26
C GLN A 8 -35.15 1.83 19.00
N PRO A 9 -34.47 2.99 18.98
CA PRO A 9 -34.36 3.78 17.76
C PRO A 9 -33.55 2.99 16.72
N GLN A 10 -34.18 2.69 15.57
CA GLN A 10 -33.48 2.19 14.40
C GLN A 10 -32.32 3.15 14.06
N PRO A 11 -31.09 2.65 13.85
CA PRO A 11 -30.00 3.50 13.39
C PRO A 11 -30.38 4.08 12.03
N SER A 12 -30.47 5.41 12.00
CA SER A 12 -30.75 6.25 10.85
C SER A 12 -29.88 5.86 9.65
N ARG A 13 -30.54 5.45 8.57
CA ARG A 13 -29.99 5.12 7.23
C ARG A 13 -29.23 6.26 6.54
N ALA A 14 -28.94 7.36 7.23
CA ALA A 14 -28.55 8.64 6.64
C ALA A 14 -27.02 8.88 6.54
N ASN A 15 -26.17 7.93 6.93
CA ASN A 15 -24.72 8.14 6.95
C ASN A 15 -23.92 7.13 6.11
N ARG A 16 -24.51 6.66 5.01
CA ARG A 16 -23.91 5.71 4.08
C ARG A 16 -23.32 6.33 2.81
N SER A 17 -23.14 7.66 2.76
CA SER A 17 -22.97 8.37 1.49
C SER A 17 -21.56 8.80 1.09
N ASN A 18 -20.51 8.62 1.91
CA ASN A 18 -19.17 9.14 1.54
C ASN A 18 -18.00 8.18 1.81
N ASN A 19 -18.22 6.87 1.68
CA ASN A 19 -17.11 5.92 1.66
C ASN A 19 -16.73 5.62 0.19
N PRO A 20 -15.60 6.13 -0.34
CA PRO A 20 -15.15 5.84 -1.71
C PRO A 20 -14.75 4.36 -1.91
N TYR A 21 -14.76 3.56 -0.84
CA TYR A 21 -14.54 2.11 -0.84
C TYR A 21 -15.79 1.31 -0.48
N ALA A 22 -16.94 1.96 -0.24
CA ALA A 22 -18.21 1.24 -0.21
C ALA A 22 -18.49 0.81 -1.64
N ASP A 23 -18.31 -0.48 -1.90
CA ASP A 23 -18.74 -1.19 -3.10
C ASP A 23 -20.28 -1.12 -3.15
N ASN A 24 -20.80 0.04 -3.53
CA ASN A 24 -22.15 0.16 -4.04
C ASN A 24 -22.07 -0.59 -5.37
N GLY A 25 -22.70 -1.77 -5.44
CA GLY A 25 -22.66 -2.69 -6.59
C GLY A 25 -23.17 -2.14 -7.93
N ASP A 26 -23.22 -0.82 -8.09
CA ASP A 26 -23.33 -0.14 -9.36
C ASP A 26 -21.94 -0.10 -10.02
N GLY A 27 -21.80 -0.76 -11.18
CA GLY A 27 -20.59 -0.83 -12.00
C GLY A 27 -20.05 0.51 -12.53
N THR A 28 -20.47 1.64 -11.96
CA THR A 28 -20.06 3.00 -12.30
C THR A 28 -18.69 3.37 -11.69
N LEU A 29 -18.33 2.85 -10.51
CA LEU A 29 -17.01 3.10 -9.89
C LEU A 29 -15.87 2.39 -10.61
N ILE A 30 -16.11 1.19 -11.16
CA ILE A 30 -15.12 0.48 -11.99
C ILE A 30 -14.81 1.31 -13.27
N ARG A 31 -15.80 2.00 -13.83
CA ARG A 31 -15.63 2.82 -15.04
C ARG A 31 -14.79 4.09 -14.80
N SER A 32 -14.80 4.65 -13.59
CA SER A 32 -14.01 5.85 -13.24
C SER A 32 -12.52 5.54 -13.02
N ARG A 33 -12.20 4.36 -12.47
CA ARG A 33 -10.80 3.96 -12.18
C ARG A 33 -9.98 3.68 -13.43
N TRP A 34 -10.64 3.28 -14.52
CA TRP A 34 -10.03 2.98 -15.83
C TRP A 34 -10.30 4.07 -16.87
N HIS A 35 -10.57 5.30 -16.43
CA HIS A 35 -10.68 6.41 -17.38
C HIS A 35 -9.32 6.58 -18.08
N PRO A 36 -9.25 6.58 -19.42
CA PRO A 36 -7.99 6.55 -20.16
C PRO A 36 -7.08 7.74 -19.80
N MET A 37 -7.68 8.88 -19.45
CA MET A 37 -6.95 10.06 -18.99
C MET A 37 -6.19 9.83 -17.68
N ASN A 38 -6.80 9.14 -16.71
CA ASN A 38 -6.16 8.83 -15.43
C ASN A 38 -5.02 7.82 -15.61
N VAL A 39 -5.22 6.83 -16.50
CA VAL A 39 -4.18 5.84 -16.85
C VAL A 39 -3.00 6.53 -17.53
N LEU A 40 -3.27 7.44 -18.47
CA LEU A 40 -2.23 8.19 -19.19
C LEU A 40 -1.45 9.12 -18.26
N GLN A 41 -2.13 9.86 -17.38
CA GLN A 41 -1.47 10.70 -16.39
C GLN A 41 -0.55 9.89 -15.46
N ARG A 42 -1.00 8.72 -14.99
CA ARG A 42 -0.17 7.82 -14.19
C ARG A 42 1.01 7.26 -15.00
N GLY A 43 0.77 6.93 -16.28
CA GLY A 43 1.81 6.51 -17.21
C GLY A 43 2.91 7.54 -17.38
N ILE A 44 2.56 8.83 -17.47
CA ILE A 44 3.51 9.94 -17.53
C ILE A 44 4.34 10.00 -16.24
N TRP A 45 3.69 9.97 -15.06
CA TRP A 45 4.41 9.99 -13.78
C TRP A 45 5.35 8.80 -13.62
N MET A 46 4.90 7.58 -13.98
CA MET A 46 5.74 6.39 -13.93
C MET A 46 6.93 6.49 -14.89
N SER A 47 6.70 6.93 -16.12
CA SER A 47 7.75 7.07 -17.13
C SER A 47 8.78 8.13 -16.72
N GLY A 48 8.32 9.26 -16.18
CA GLY A 48 9.17 10.30 -15.62
C GLY A 48 10.02 9.79 -14.46
N SER A 49 9.41 9.12 -13.48
CA SER A 49 10.13 8.54 -12.35
C SER A 49 11.20 7.52 -12.81
N ILE A 50 10.86 6.62 -13.73
CA ILE A 50 11.82 5.66 -14.29
C ILE A 50 12.95 6.37 -15.02
N TYR A 51 12.65 7.36 -15.84
CA TYR A 51 13.67 8.11 -16.60
C TYR A 51 14.66 8.82 -15.68
N LEU A 52 14.18 9.48 -14.61
CA LEU A 52 15.06 10.10 -13.62
C LEU A 52 15.90 9.06 -12.85
N LEU A 53 15.29 7.95 -12.43
CA LEU A 53 16.02 6.86 -11.76
C LEU A 53 17.09 6.25 -12.66
N HIS A 54 16.79 6.10 -13.95
CA HIS A 54 17.76 5.62 -14.94
C HIS A 54 18.90 6.64 -15.12
N ARG A 55 18.58 7.94 -15.18
CA ARG A 55 19.59 9.00 -15.27
C ARG A 55 20.54 9.03 -14.08
N MET A 56 20.05 8.67 -12.90
CA MET A 56 20.83 8.56 -11.66
C MET A 56 21.58 7.21 -11.52
N ASN A 57 21.54 6.35 -12.54
CA ASN A 57 22.08 4.99 -12.51
C ASN A 57 21.59 4.19 -11.28
N THR A 58 20.37 4.47 -10.83
CA THR A 58 19.93 4.02 -9.51
C THR A 58 19.90 2.50 -9.40
N TYR A 59 19.46 1.84 -10.47
CA TYR A 59 19.39 0.39 -10.54
C TYR A 59 20.77 -0.27 -10.44
N HIS A 60 21.75 0.23 -11.20
CA HIS A 60 23.11 -0.31 -11.21
C HIS A 60 23.77 -0.12 -9.84
N ASN A 61 23.63 1.08 -9.27
CA ASN A 61 24.16 1.39 -7.95
C ASN A 61 23.48 0.57 -6.85
N ILE A 62 22.16 0.32 -6.93
CA ILE A 62 21.46 -0.51 -5.93
C ILE A 62 21.91 -1.97 -5.98
N MET A 63 22.19 -2.51 -7.17
CA MET A 63 22.53 -3.94 -7.32
C MET A 63 24.02 -4.24 -7.16
N THR A 64 24.89 -3.30 -7.52
CA THR A 64 26.33 -3.58 -7.65
C THR A 64 27.16 -2.89 -6.59
N SER A 65 26.65 -1.84 -5.92
CA SER A 65 27.46 -1.09 -4.96
C SER A 65 27.61 -1.87 -3.64
N PRO A 66 28.84 -2.26 -3.26
CA PRO A 66 29.11 -2.99 -2.02
C PRO A 66 28.87 -2.16 -0.76
N ASP A 67 28.76 -0.84 -0.91
CA ASP A 67 28.56 0.13 0.17
C ASP A 67 27.12 0.21 0.66
N ILE A 68 26.18 -0.46 -0.02
CA ILE A 68 24.79 -0.51 0.43
C ILE A 68 24.69 -1.45 1.61
N SER A 69 24.16 -0.94 2.72
CA SER A 69 23.89 -1.79 3.86
C SER A 69 22.73 -2.74 3.53
N HIS A 70 23.08 -3.94 3.06
CA HIS A 70 22.14 -4.99 2.72
C HIS A 70 21.30 -5.44 3.91
N GLN A 71 21.80 -5.31 5.14
CA GLN A 71 21.03 -5.63 6.35
C GLN A 71 19.85 -4.69 6.52
N TRP A 72 20.06 -3.37 6.46
CA TRP A 72 18.98 -2.38 6.52
C TRP A 72 18.08 -2.45 5.29
N PHE A 73 18.63 -2.78 4.11
CA PHE A 73 17.79 -3.03 2.94
C PHE A 73 16.80 -4.18 3.17
N LYS A 74 17.29 -5.30 3.71
CA LYS A 74 16.49 -6.49 4.03
C LYS A 74 15.42 -6.20 5.08
N VAL A 75 15.74 -5.44 6.13
CA VAL A 75 14.76 -5.02 7.15
C VAL A 75 13.66 -4.15 6.53
N GLY A 76 14.04 -3.18 5.69
CA GLY A 76 13.08 -2.32 4.99
C GLY A 76 12.15 -3.10 4.07
N LEU A 77 12.71 -4.08 3.35
CA LEU A 77 11.97 -4.99 2.49
C LEU A 77 11.03 -5.91 3.29
N ALA A 78 11.49 -6.49 4.38
CA ALA A 78 10.69 -7.32 5.27
C ALA A 78 9.50 -6.54 5.86
N ALA A 79 9.72 -5.29 6.29
CA ALA A 79 8.67 -4.40 6.78
C ALA A 79 7.63 -4.07 5.69
N ALA A 80 8.08 -3.83 4.44
CA ALA A 80 7.18 -3.62 3.32
C ALA A 80 6.33 -4.87 3.01
N ILE A 81 6.93 -6.06 3.05
CA ILE A 81 6.21 -7.33 2.88
C ILE A 81 5.20 -7.53 4.01
N ALA A 82 5.59 -7.28 5.26
CA ALA A 82 4.69 -7.34 6.41
C ALA A 82 3.51 -6.37 6.28
N LEU A 83 3.73 -5.18 5.72
CA LEU A 83 2.67 -4.21 5.43
C LEU A 83 1.68 -4.75 4.38
N PHE A 84 2.17 -5.39 3.31
CA PHE A 84 1.31 -6.05 2.33
C PHE A 84 0.51 -7.21 2.96
N SER A 85 1.13 -8.01 3.82
CA SER A 85 0.44 -9.08 4.57
C SER A 85 -0.64 -8.53 5.48
N LEU A 86 -0.36 -7.44 6.19
CA LEU A 86 -1.32 -6.79 7.07
C LEU A 86 -2.52 -6.25 6.28
N LYS A 87 -2.26 -5.63 5.13
CA LYS A 87 -3.32 -5.18 4.20
C LYS A 87 -4.17 -6.37 3.73
N ALA A 88 -3.53 -7.45 3.27
CA ALA A 88 -4.24 -8.65 2.82
C ALA A 88 -5.06 -9.29 3.95
N TYR A 89 -4.51 -9.34 5.17
CA TYR A 89 -5.22 -9.81 6.36
C TYR A 89 -6.46 -8.97 6.67
N VAL A 90 -6.34 -7.64 6.65
CA VAL A 90 -7.48 -6.74 6.88
C VAL A 90 -8.54 -6.91 5.79
N GLU A 91 -8.14 -6.96 4.52
CA GLU A 91 -9.06 -7.10 3.39
C GLU A 91 -9.79 -8.46 3.41
N LEU A 92 -9.06 -9.56 3.59
CA LEU A 92 -9.61 -10.92 3.57
C LEU A 92 -10.41 -11.23 4.83
N TYR A 93 -9.88 -10.92 6.02
CA TYR A 93 -10.49 -11.31 7.29
C TYR A 93 -11.56 -10.34 7.77
N LYS A 94 -11.35 -9.03 7.64
CA LYS A 94 -12.32 -8.02 8.11
C LYS A 94 -13.28 -7.58 7.01
N GLY A 95 -12.78 -7.41 5.79
CA GLY A 95 -13.59 -7.04 4.63
C GLY A 95 -14.51 -8.18 4.17
N LYS A 96 -13.93 -9.32 3.75
CA LYS A 96 -14.72 -10.42 3.16
C LYS A 96 -15.44 -11.30 4.20
N LEU A 97 -14.75 -11.75 5.25
CA LEU A 97 -15.33 -12.68 6.22
C LEU A 97 -16.29 -12.01 7.22
N GLN A 98 -16.00 -10.79 7.68
CA GLN A 98 -16.84 -10.09 8.67
C GLN A 98 -17.82 -9.09 8.06
N LYS A 99 -17.81 -8.85 6.73
CA LYS A 99 -18.63 -7.85 6.02
C LYS A 99 -18.64 -6.46 6.69
N LYS A 100 -17.57 -6.12 7.42
CA LYS A 100 -17.45 -4.83 8.10
C LYS A 100 -16.69 -3.87 7.20
N GLU A 101 -17.17 -2.63 7.13
CA GLU A 101 -16.45 -1.60 6.39
C GLU A 101 -15.06 -1.37 7.01
N VAL A 102 -14.04 -1.39 6.15
CA VAL A 102 -12.65 -1.08 6.48
C VAL A 102 -12.54 0.43 6.72
N SER A 103 -12.98 0.86 7.90
CA SER A 103 -12.91 2.25 8.36
C SER A 103 -12.02 2.34 9.58
N TYR A 104 -11.26 3.43 9.69
CA TYR A 104 -10.33 3.70 10.80
C TYR A 104 -11.01 3.54 12.17
N LYS A 105 -12.27 3.96 12.27
CA LYS A 105 -13.08 3.86 13.50
C LYS A 105 -13.31 2.40 13.95
N ASN A 106 -13.30 1.45 13.02
CA ASN A 106 -13.55 0.03 13.29
C ASN A 106 -12.25 -0.77 13.50
N LEU A 107 -11.11 -0.27 13.01
CA LEU A 107 -9.85 -0.99 12.92
C LEU A 107 -8.63 -0.09 13.26
N PRO A 108 -8.58 0.52 14.46
CA PRO A 108 -7.48 1.41 14.83
C PRO A 108 -6.15 0.65 14.95
N GLN A 109 -6.15 -0.52 15.59
CA GLN A 109 -4.94 -1.31 15.86
C GLN A 109 -4.16 -1.73 14.59
N PRO A 110 -4.78 -2.33 13.55
CA PRO A 110 -4.06 -2.64 12.32
C PRO A 110 -3.61 -1.38 11.58
N THR A 111 -4.32 -0.25 11.72
CA THR A 111 -3.86 1.00 11.10
C THR A 111 -2.61 1.55 11.78
N HIS A 112 -2.54 1.50 13.12
CA HIS A 112 -1.32 1.90 13.84
C HIS A 112 -0.14 0.99 13.49
N ALA A 113 -0.38 -0.33 13.40
CA ALA A 113 0.64 -1.27 12.94
C ALA A 113 1.12 -0.95 11.51
N ALA A 114 0.20 -0.62 10.60
CA ALA A 114 0.56 -0.22 9.24
C ALA A 114 1.42 1.05 9.22
N ILE A 115 1.05 2.07 10.01
CA ILE A 115 1.82 3.31 10.13
C ILE A 115 3.24 3.01 10.62
N VAL A 116 3.38 2.21 11.69
CA VAL A 116 4.70 1.82 12.22
C VAL A 116 5.52 1.08 11.18
N LEU A 117 4.93 0.15 10.44
CA LEU A 117 5.61 -0.59 9.37
C LEU A 117 6.06 0.32 8.23
N ILE A 118 5.26 1.31 7.85
CA ILE A 118 5.62 2.29 6.83
C ILE A 118 6.82 3.13 7.29
N PHE A 119 6.78 3.65 8.52
CA PHE A 119 7.90 4.42 9.08
C PHE A 119 9.18 3.59 9.18
N LEU A 120 9.06 2.36 9.70
CA LEU A 120 10.20 1.45 9.81
C LEU A 120 10.81 1.13 8.45
N SER A 121 9.97 0.82 7.46
CA SER A 121 10.42 0.56 6.09
C SER A 121 11.10 1.79 5.48
N GLY A 122 10.51 2.98 5.65
CA GLY A 122 11.08 4.23 5.16
C GLY A 122 12.44 4.55 5.77
N ILE A 123 12.56 4.51 7.10
CA ILE A 123 13.84 4.77 7.80
C ILE A 123 14.89 3.75 7.37
N SER A 124 14.51 2.47 7.28
CA SER A 124 15.44 1.39 6.90
C SER A 124 15.97 1.55 5.48
N PHE A 125 15.11 1.94 4.52
CA PHE A 125 15.55 2.23 3.16
C PHE A 125 16.40 3.50 3.07
N HIS A 126 16.09 4.53 3.86
CA HIS A 126 16.88 5.73 3.90
C HIS A 126 18.30 5.46 4.39
N ILE A 127 18.44 4.75 5.53
CA ILE A 127 19.74 4.34 6.08
C ILE A 127 20.50 3.44 5.10
N SER A 128 19.80 2.55 4.39
CA SER A 128 20.42 1.65 3.43
C SER A 128 20.97 2.36 2.19
N LEU A 129 20.29 3.41 1.71
CA LEU A 129 20.67 4.17 0.52
C LEU A 129 21.59 5.36 0.82
N TRP A 130 21.64 5.81 2.07
CA TRP A 130 22.47 6.94 2.51
C TRP A 130 23.95 6.84 2.12
N PRO A 131 24.64 5.68 2.25
CA PRO A 131 26.06 5.58 1.90
C PRO A 131 26.37 5.90 0.43
N VAL A 132 25.41 5.66 -0.47
CA VAL A 132 25.59 5.83 -1.91
C VAL A 132 25.09 7.18 -2.40
N TYR A 133 23.96 7.66 -1.88
CA TYR A 133 23.29 8.87 -2.38
C TYR A 133 23.36 10.06 -1.41
N GLY A 134 23.75 9.85 -0.15
CA GLY A 134 23.74 10.89 0.88
C GLY A 134 22.38 11.57 0.99
N ALA A 135 22.35 12.90 0.90
CA ALA A 135 21.14 13.71 0.96
C ALA A 135 20.13 13.42 -0.17
N GLU A 136 20.61 12.96 -1.34
CA GLU A 136 19.77 12.65 -2.51
C GLU A 136 18.97 11.34 -2.32
N SER A 137 19.27 10.56 -1.29
CA SER A 137 18.54 9.33 -0.96
C SER A 137 17.03 9.57 -0.76
N MET A 138 16.64 10.71 -0.17
CA MET A 138 15.23 11.08 -0.02
C MET A 138 14.55 11.29 -1.37
N PHE A 139 15.25 11.91 -2.32
CA PHE A 139 14.73 12.13 -3.66
C PHE A 139 14.58 10.81 -4.42
N VAL A 140 15.58 9.92 -4.33
CA VAL A 140 15.51 8.56 -4.90
C VAL A 140 14.33 7.78 -4.32
N MET A 141 14.15 7.80 -3.00
CA MET A 141 13.01 7.15 -2.35
C MET A 141 11.67 7.74 -2.80
N PHE A 142 11.59 9.06 -2.96
CA PHE A 142 10.39 9.72 -3.46
C PHE A 142 10.05 9.29 -4.90
N LEU A 143 11.05 9.18 -5.77
CA LEU A 143 10.86 8.72 -7.15
C LEU A 143 10.41 7.25 -7.20
N VAL A 144 11.07 6.38 -6.43
CA VAL A 144 10.69 4.95 -6.31
C VAL A 144 9.29 4.81 -5.74
N GLY A 145 8.96 5.56 -4.68
CA GLY A 145 7.63 5.57 -4.07
C GLY A 145 6.55 6.04 -5.05
N THR A 146 6.82 7.11 -5.80
CA THR A 146 5.92 7.61 -6.84
C THR A 146 5.69 6.56 -7.92
N PHE A 147 6.74 5.91 -8.39
CA PHE A 147 6.63 4.82 -9.36
C PHE A 147 5.77 3.67 -8.81
N LEU A 148 6.09 3.18 -7.61
CA LEU A 148 5.40 2.05 -6.97
C LEU A 148 3.91 2.33 -6.72
N ILE A 149 3.56 3.51 -6.21
CA ILE A 149 2.17 3.87 -5.93
C ILE A 149 1.36 3.91 -7.23
N ASN A 150 1.90 4.56 -8.28
CA ASN A 150 1.22 4.63 -9.57
C ASN A 150 1.10 3.25 -10.22
N PHE A 151 2.13 2.41 -10.09
CA PHE A 151 2.13 1.02 -10.56
C PHE A 151 1.07 0.20 -9.83
N CYS A 152 1.02 0.23 -8.49
CA CYS A 152 0.01 -0.47 -7.72
C CYS A 152 -1.39 -0.01 -8.10
N LEU A 153 -1.63 1.30 -8.17
CA LEU A 153 -2.95 1.86 -8.49
C LEU A 153 -3.43 1.51 -9.90
N MET A 154 -2.52 1.22 -10.83
CA MET A 154 -2.83 0.76 -12.19
C MET A 154 -3.51 -0.61 -12.20
N PHE A 155 -3.14 -1.49 -11.27
CA PHE A 155 -3.72 -2.84 -11.20
C PHE A 155 -4.93 -2.92 -10.27
N PRO A 156 -5.93 -3.76 -10.60
CA PRO A 156 -7.03 -4.07 -9.70
C PRO A 156 -6.52 -4.82 -8.46
N THR A 157 -7.23 -4.65 -7.34
CA THR A 157 -6.82 -5.15 -6.01
C THR A 157 -6.58 -6.66 -5.99
N ILE A 158 -7.32 -7.42 -6.81
CA ILE A 158 -7.12 -8.86 -6.99
C ILE A 158 -5.71 -9.16 -7.47
N ILE A 159 -5.23 -8.46 -8.51
CA ILE A 159 -3.87 -8.65 -9.05
C ILE A 159 -2.84 -8.22 -8.02
N GLN A 160 -3.05 -7.11 -7.31
CA GLN A 160 -2.15 -6.69 -6.24
C GLN A 160 -2.00 -7.75 -5.15
N ASN A 161 -3.10 -8.39 -4.75
CA ASN A 161 -3.10 -9.41 -3.70
C ASN A 161 -2.42 -10.71 -4.18
N ILE A 162 -2.60 -11.09 -5.45
CA ILE A 162 -1.89 -12.23 -6.07
C ILE A 162 -0.38 -11.97 -6.08
N VAL A 163 0.04 -10.78 -6.53
CA VAL A 163 1.45 -10.38 -6.55
C VAL A 163 2.04 -10.36 -5.14
N ALA A 164 1.32 -9.79 -4.17
CA ALA A 164 1.75 -9.78 -2.78
C ALA A 164 1.95 -11.19 -2.21
N PHE A 165 1.02 -12.11 -2.51
CA PHE A 165 1.10 -13.50 -2.08
C PHE A 165 2.29 -14.24 -2.73
N ALA A 166 2.51 -14.03 -4.03
CA ALA A 166 3.64 -14.60 -4.75
C ALA A 166 4.98 -14.10 -4.18
N VAL A 167 5.13 -12.78 -4.02
CA VAL A 167 6.34 -12.15 -3.46
C VAL A 167 6.61 -12.66 -2.05
N LEU A 168 5.58 -12.79 -1.21
CA LEU A 168 5.73 -13.34 0.14
C LEU A 168 6.17 -14.79 0.14
N THR A 169 5.63 -15.60 -0.78
CA THR A 169 6.00 -17.02 -0.90
C THR A 169 7.46 -17.17 -1.32
N PHE A 170 7.92 -16.41 -2.31
CA PHE A 170 9.33 -16.39 -2.70
C PHE A 170 10.24 -15.90 -1.56
N PHE A 171 9.82 -14.85 -0.84
CA PHE A 171 10.61 -14.33 0.28
C PHE A 171 10.79 -15.35 1.41
N VAL A 172 9.74 -16.11 1.75
CA VAL A 172 9.82 -17.19 2.75
C VAL A 172 10.72 -18.34 2.28
N GLN A 173 10.78 -18.60 0.97
CA GLN A 173 11.61 -19.66 0.40
C GLN A 173 13.09 -19.27 0.32
N GLU A 174 13.39 -18.04 -0.07
CA GLU A 174 14.76 -17.52 -0.20
C GLU A 174 15.47 -17.33 1.15
N TYR A 175 14.71 -17.25 2.25
CA TYR A 175 15.21 -17.08 3.61
C TYR A 175 15.39 -18.38 4.41
N LYS A 176 15.42 -19.54 3.72
CA LYS A 176 15.87 -20.80 4.30
C LYS A 176 17.38 -20.97 4.21
#